data_AF-Q1ZJE8-F1
#
_entry.id   AF-Q1ZJE8-F1
#
_cell.length_a   1.000
_cell.length_b   1.000
_cell.length_c   1.000
_cell.angle_alpha   90.00
_cell.angle_beta   90.00
_cell.angle_gamma   90.00
#
_symmetry.space_group_name_H-M   'P 1'
#
loop_
_entity.id
_entity.type
_entity.pdbx_description
1 polymer ?
#
loop_
_entity_poly.entity_id
_entity_poly.type
_entity_poly.pdbx_seq_one_letter_code
_entity_poly.pdbx_strand_id
1 'polypeptide(L)'
;MIRTIYLIILLGLVGCASTSQSNKQLELFFSSEQVTLTAEQHRKIIQFFSTFSYDQITATVGPAKLNNKFEALLHSQKRMQNIEKLAQEHQIPLTLEYSPQITIDTLLLRSN
;
A
#
# COMPACT_ATOMS: atom_id res chain seq x y z
N MET A 1 6.15 1.98 -61.37
CA MET A 1 6.89 1.61 -60.14
C MET A 1 6.34 2.41 -58.95
N ILE A 2 5.12 2.13 -58.47
CA ILE A 2 4.56 2.73 -57.24
C ILE A 2 3.63 1.68 -56.65
N ARG A 3 4.17 0.66 -55.97
CA ARG A 3 3.31 -0.38 -55.37
C ARG A 3 3.91 -1.09 -54.14
N THR A 4 4.95 -0.52 -53.54
CA THR A 4 5.75 -1.18 -52.50
C THR A 4 6.17 -0.27 -51.34
N ILE A 5 5.43 0.83 -51.08
CA ILE A 5 5.77 1.77 -49.98
C ILE A 5 4.71 1.78 -48.86
N TYR A 6 3.59 1.06 -48.99
CA TYR A 6 2.55 1.05 -47.96
C TYR A 6 2.70 -0.03 -46.87
N LEU A 7 3.67 -0.95 -46.99
CA LEU A 7 3.72 -2.13 -46.12
C LEU A 7 4.58 -1.98 -44.85
N ILE A 8 5.38 -0.91 -44.73
CA ILE A 8 6.39 -0.81 -43.65
C ILE A 8 5.92 0.05 -42.47
N ILE A 9 4.89 0.89 -42.65
CA ILE A 9 4.43 1.82 -41.60
C ILE A 9 3.47 1.13 -40.59
N LEU A 10 2.96 -0.06 -40.90
CA LEU A 10 2.04 -0.80 -40.02
C LEU A 10 2.73 -1.72 -38.99
N LEU A 11 4.06 -1.88 -39.05
CA LEU A 11 4.80 -2.82 -38.17
C LEU A 11 5.32 -2.22 -36.85
N GLY A 12 5.06 -0.94 -36.57
CA GLY A 12 5.66 -0.24 -35.42
C GLY A 12 4.77 -0.03 -34.18
N LEU A 13 3.51 -0.47 -34.18
CA LEU A 13 2.52 -0.01 -33.17
C LEU A 13 1.83 -1.12 -32.36
N VAL A 14 2.32 -2.35 -32.37
CA VAL A 14 1.80 -3.41 -31.49
C VAL A 14 2.86 -3.76 -30.45
N GLY A 15 3.04 -2.82 -29.52
CA GLY A 15 4.04 -2.94 -28.44
C GLY A 15 3.69 -2.13 -27.21
N CYS A 16 2.41 -1.82 -26.95
CA CYS A 16 1.99 -1.53 -25.58
C CYS A 16 1.59 -2.86 -24.96
N ALA A 17 2.60 -3.58 -24.47
CA ALA A 17 2.39 -4.67 -23.53
C ALA A 17 1.43 -4.15 -22.46
N SER A 18 0.34 -4.89 -22.31
CA SER A 18 -0.73 -4.72 -21.33
C SER A 18 -0.24 -3.96 -20.12
N THR A 19 -0.77 -2.76 -19.90
CA THR A 19 -0.58 -2.02 -18.65
C THR A 19 -1.10 -2.90 -17.54
N SER A 20 -0.20 -3.68 -16.94
CA SER A 20 -0.50 -4.42 -15.74
C SER A 20 -0.79 -3.34 -14.72
N GLN A 21 -2.07 -3.12 -14.45
CA GLN A 21 -2.54 -2.25 -13.39
C GLN A 21 -2.15 -2.94 -12.09
N SER A 22 -0.85 -2.86 -11.79
CA SER A 22 -0.27 -3.22 -10.52
C SER A 22 -1.07 -2.47 -9.49
N ASN A 23 -1.85 -3.20 -8.71
CA ASN A 23 -2.66 -2.62 -7.67
C ASN A 23 -1.67 -2.04 -6.66
N LYS A 24 -1.36 -0.74 -6.77
CA LYS A 24 -0.40 0.01 -5.95
C LYS A 24 -0.92 0.17 -4.51
N GLN A 25 -1.61 -0.82 -3.99
CA GLN A 25 -2.19 -0.83 -2.65
C GLN A 25 -2.09 -2.21 -2.00
N LEU A 26 -1.92 -2.19 -0.68
CA LEU A 26 -2.00 -3.36 0.18
C LEU A 26 -2.95 -3.06 1.33
N GLU A 27 -4.02 -3.84 1.43
CA GLU A 27 -4.97 -3.78 2.53
C GLU A 27 -4.75 -4.95 3.50
N LEU A 28 -4.69 -4.64 4.79
CA LEU A 28 -4.52 -5.61 5.87
C LEU A 28 -5.53 -5.33 6.98
N PHE A 29 -5.95 -6.38 7.67
CA PHE A 29 -6.92 -6.29 8.77
C PHE A 29 -6.29 -6.74 10.07
N PHE A 30 -6.51 -5.97 11.14
CA PHE A 30 -6.18 -6.33 12.51
C PHE A 30 -7.33 -7.12 13.14
N SER A 31 -6.98 -8.01 14.06
CA SER A 31 -7.95 -8.58 14.97
C SER A 31 -8.40 -7.53 15.99
N SER A 32 -9.51 -7.79 16.67
CA SER A 32 -9.95 -6.97 17.81
C SER A 32 -8.81 -6.87 18.83
N GLU A 33 -8.59 -5.68 19.37
CA GLU A 33 -7.54 -5.35 20.36
C GLU A 33 -6.08 -5.48 19.89
N GLN A 34 -5.82 -6.15 18.76
CA GLN A 34 -4.49 -6.32 18.20
C GLN A 34 -3.87 -4.94 17.88
N VAL A 35 -2.70 -4.66 18.44
CA VAL A 35 -1.93 -3.42 18.15
C VAL A 35 -0.64 -3.67 17.38
N THR A 36 -0.12 -4.89 17.44
CA THR A 36 1.11 -5.32 16.76
C THR A 36 0.80 -6.00 15.43
N LEU A 37 1.81 -6.15 14.57
CA LEU A 37 1.70 -6.92 13.34
C LEU A 37 1.86 -8.42 13.64
N THR A 38 1.07 -9.26 12.98
CA THR A 38 1.37 -10.69 12.88
C THR A 38 2.56 -10.91 11.94
N ALA A 39 3.19 -12.08 12.03
CA ALA A 39 4.30 -12.44 11.13
C ALA A 39 3.90 -12.35 9.64
N GLU A 40 2.67 -12.75 9.30
CA GLU A 40 2.20 -12.70 7.92
C GLU A 40 1.93 -11.27 7.44
N GLN A 41 1.35 -10.41 8.29
CA GLN A 41 1.19 -8.99 7.98
C GLN A 41 2.54 -8.31 7.77
N HIS A 42 3.49 -8.58 8.67
CA HIS A 42 4.86 -8.06 8.58
C HIS A 42 5.53 -8.48 7.27
N ARG A 43 5.46 -9.77 6.92
CA ARG A 43 5.98 -10.30 5.64
C ARG A 43 5.37 -9.58 4.43
N LYS A 44 4.04 -9.38 4.42
CA LYS A 44 3.35 -8.68 3.32
C LYS A 44 3.75 -7.22 3.21
N ILE A 45 3.93 -6.52 4.33
CA ILE A 45 4.36 -5.11 4.34
C ILE A 45 5.78 -5.00 3.78
N ILE A 46 6.71 -5.84 4.22
CA ILE A 46 8.09 -5.84 3.67
C ILE A 46 8.09 -6.13 2.17
N GLN A 47 7.27 -7.08 1.72
CA GLN A 47 7.13 -7.38 0.30
C GLN A 47 6.57 -6.18 -0.49
N PHE A 48 5.63 -5.43 0.10
CA PHE A 48 5.12 -4.20 -0.50
C PHE A 48 6.20 -3.13 -0.58
N PHE A 49 6.94 -2.90 0.50
CA PHE A 49 8.06 -1.94 0.55
C PHE A 49 9.15 -2.27 -0.46
N SER A 50 9.50 -3.56 -0.64
CA SER A 50 10.50 -3.95 -1.64
C SER A 50 10.00 -3.79 -3.07
N THR A 51 8.69 -3.96 -3.30
CA THR A 51 8.08 -3.79 -4.63
C THR A 51 8.02 -2.31 -5.06
N PHE A 52 7.83 -1.41 -4.10
CA PHE A 52 7.61 0.02 -4.33
C PHE A 52 8.65 0.91 -3.63
N SER A 53 9.90 0.45 -3.55
CA SER A 53 10.96 1.07 -2.73
C SER A 53 11.33 2.51 -3.10
N TYR A 54 10.95 2.96 -4.30
CA TYR A 54 11.26 4.31 -4.82
C TYR A 54 10.05 5.25 -4.86
N ASP A 55 8.86 4.75 -4.50
CA ASP A 55 7.62 5.52 -4.49
C ASP A 55 7.42 6.16 -3.10
N GLN A 56 6.63 7.23 -3.04
CA GLN A 56 6.15 7.75 -1.76
C GLN A 56 5.03 6.83 -1.26
N ILE A 57 5.25 6.17 -0.11
CA ILE A 57 4.24 5.27 0.46
C ILE A 57 3.42 6.02 1.51
N THR A 58 2.10 5.87 1.44
CA THR A 58 1.16 6.37 2.45
C THR A 58 0.55 5.19 3.19
N ALA A 59 0.64 5.20 4.52
CA ALA A 59 -0.02 4.27 5.42
C ALA A 59 -1.21 4.94 6.09
N THR A 60 -2.43 4.54 5.71
CA THR A 60 -3.67 4.96 6.35
C THR A 60 -4.12 3.89 7.34
N VAL A 61 -4.26 4.25 8.63
CA VAL A 61 -4.75 3.36 9.69
C VAL A 61 -6.16 3.76 10.11
N GLY A 62 -7.04 2.77 10.16
CA GLY A 62 -8.43 2.93 10.55
C GLY A 62 -8.62 2.95 12.08
N PRO A 63 -9.82 3.30 12.56
CA PRO A 63 -10.18 3.19 13.96
C PRO A 63 -10.11 1.74 14.44
N ALA A 64 -9.70 1.51 15.69
CA ALA A 64 -9.81 0.19 16.31
C ALA A 64 -11.26 -0.09 16.74
N LYS A 65 -11.70 -1.35 16.66
CA LYS A 65 -13.05 -1.76 17.09
C LYS A 65 -13.15 -1.88 18.61
N LEU A 66 -13.14 -0.76 19.32
CA LEU A 66 -13.31 -0.69 20.78
C LEU A 66 -14.51 0.16 21.17
N ASN A 67 -15.17 -0.19 22.28
CA ASN A 67 -16.34 0.54 22.77
C ASN A 67 -15.98 1.96 23.24
N ASN A 68 -14.78 2.14 23.78
CA ASN A 68 -14.27 3.44 24.22
C ASN A 68 -13.51 4.11 23.06
N LYS A 69 -13.98 5.30 22.65
CA LYS A 69 -13.37 6.07 21.55
C LYS A 69 -11.93 6.49 21.83
N PHE A 70 -11.60 6.84 23.06
CA PHE A 70 -10.24 7.22 23.44
C PHE A 70 -9.29 6.02 23.36
N GLU A 71 -9.72 4.86 23.87
CA GLU A 71 -8.95 3.62 23.75
C GLU A 71 -8.79 3.20 22.29
N ALA A 72 -9.84 3.35 21.48
CA ALA A 72 -9.77 3.09 20.03
C ALA A 72 -8.70 3.94 19.35
N LEU A 73 -8.65 5.25 19.66
CA LEU A 73 -7.63 6.16 19.15
C LEU A 73 -6.23 5.77 19.61
N LEU A 74 -6.07 5.41 20.89
CA LEU A 74 -4.79 4.97 21.44
C LEU A 74 -4.29 3.68 20.77
N HIS A 75 -5.19 2.74 20.49
CA HIS A 75 -4.85 1.52 19.75
C HIS A 75 -4.46 1.80 18.31
N SER A 76 -5.19 2.66 17.60
CA SER A 76 -4.82 3.11 16.25
C SER A 76 -3.47 3.81 16.24
N GLN A 77 -3.17 4.67 17.22
CA GLN A 77 -1.86 5.32 17.34
C GLN A 77 -0.73 4.30 17.53
N LYS A 78 -0.92 3.29 18.39
CA LYS A 78 0.06 2.20 18.58
C LYS A 78 0.29 1.41 17.29
N ARG A 79 -0.78 1.13 16.53
CA ARG A 79 -0.67 0.48 15.21
C ARG A 79 0.17 1.34 14.27
N MET A 80 -0.11 2.64 14.16
CA MET A 80 0.65 3.58 13.33
C MET A 80 2.15 3.60 13.70
N GLN A 81 2.48 3.67 15.00
CA GLN A 81 3.86 3.63 15.48
C GLN A 81 4.59 2.35 15.09
N ASN A 82 3.90 1.20 15.11
CA ASN A 82 4.49 -0.06 14.66
C ASN A 82 4.79 -0.07 13.15
N ILE A 83 3.93 0.55 12.33
CA ILE A 83 4.18 0.69 10.89
C ILE A 83 5.33 1.67 10.63
N GLU A 84 5.35 2.80 11.35
CA GLU A 84 6.41 3.80 11.26
C GLU A 84 7.77 3.19 11.55
N LYS A 85 7.88 2.47 12.67
CA LYS A 85 9.10 1.80 13.07
C LYS A 85 9.58 0.82 12.01
N LEU A 86 8.67 0.01 11.46
CA LEU A 86 9.00 -0.93 10.39
C LEU A 86 9.50 -0.20 9.13
N ALA A 87 8.87 0.90 8.74
CA ALA A 87 9.34 1.70 7.60
C ALA A 87 10.73 2.30 7.85
N GLN A 88 10.99 2.80 9.07
CA GLN A 88 12.30 3.33 9.46
C GLN A 88 13.40 2.25 9.41
N GLU A 89 13.12 1.04 9.92
CA GLU A 89 14.05 -0.10 9.88
C GLU A 89 14.42 -0.48 8.43
N HIS A 90 13.50 -0.29 7.50
CA HIS A 90 13.69 -0.55 6.06
C HIS A 90 14.03 0.69 5.23
N GLN A 91 14.25 1.84 5.86
CA GLN A 91 14.61 3.11 5.21
C GLN A 91 13.60 3.57 4.16
N ILE A 92 12.32 3.31 4.41
CA ILE A 92 11.21 3.67 3.52
C ILE A 92 10.64 5.03 3.94
N PRO A 93 10.58 6.03 3.04
CA PRO A 93 9.86 7.28 3.31
C PRO A 93 8.36 6.99 3.39
N LEU A 94 7.77 7.22 4.57
CA LEU A 94 6.38 6.88 4.85
C LEU A 94 5.59 8.11 5.31
N THR A 95 4.47 8.39 4.65
CA THR A 95 3.43 9.29 5.18
C THR A 95 2.44 8.48 6.01
N LEU A 96 2.24 8.87 7.27
CA LEU A 96 1.29 8.21 8.17
C LEU A 96 0.02 9.03 8.34
N GLU A 97 -1.12 8.37 8.19
CA GLU A 97 -2.44 9.00 8.30
C GLU A 97 -3.36 8.17 9.18
N TYR A 98 -4.06 8.83 10.10
CA TYR A 98 -5.23 8.28 10.75
C TYR A 98 -6.47 8.70 9.98
N SER A 99 -7.35 7.76 9.64
CA SER A 99 -8.63 8.09 9.00
C SER A 99 -9.79 7.39 9.71
N PRO A 100 -10.69 8.14 10.38
CA PRO A 100 -11.87 7.56 11.03
C PRO A 100 -12.92 7.08 10.02
N GLN A 101 -12.77 7.44 8.73
CA GLN A 101 -13.74 7.13 7.67
C GLN A 101 -13.40 5.83 6.93
N ILE A 102 -12.19 5.28 7.09
CA ILE A 102 -11.87 3.97 6.50
C ILE A 102 -12.41 2.84 7.38
N THR A 103 -12.45 1.64 6.80
CA THR A 103 -12.87 0.42 7.49
C THR A 103 -12.15 0.26 8.83
N ILE A 104 -12.93 -0.12 9.85
CA ILE A 104 -12.44 -0.37 11.20
C ILE A 104 -11.44 -1.53 11.16
N ASP A 105 -10.40 -1.45 11.99
CA ASP A 105 -9.32 -2.43 12.07
C ASP A 105 -8.55 -2.64 10.77
N THR A 106 -8.47 -1.63 9.90
CA THR A 106 -7.73 -1.71 8.64
C THR A 106 -6.41 -0.93 8.67
N LEU A 107 -5.39 -1.47 8.01
CA LEU A 107 -4.23 -0.76 7.50
C LEU A 107 -4.29 -0.79 5.97
N LEU A 108 -4.19 0.38 5.35
CA LEU A 108 -4.10 0.53 3.91
C LEU A 108 -2.79 1.21 3.55
N LEU A 109 -1.93 0.50 2.83
CA LEU A 109 -0.73 1.04 2.23
C LEU A 109 -1.03 1.40 0.77
N ARG A 110 -0.61 2.59 0.34
CA ARG A 110 -0.70 3.03 -1.06
C ARG A 110 0.65 3.54 -1.52
N SER A 111 1.00 3.21 -2.75
CA SER A 111 2.17 3.70 -3.45
C SER A 111 1.72 4.75 -4.45
N ASN A 112 2.24 5.97 -4.33
CA ASN A 112 1.94 7.07 -5.26
C ASN A 112 3.03 7.14 -6.33
#